data_AF-A0A2H0SBP7-F1
#
_entry.id   AF-A0A2H0SBP7-F1
#
_cell.length_a   1.000
_cell.length_b   1.000
_cell.length_c   1.000
_cell.angle_alpha   90.00
_cell.angle_beta   90.00
_cell.angle_gamma   90.00
#
_symmetry.space_group_name_H-M   'P 1'
#
loop_
_entity.id
_entity.type
_entity.pdbx_description
1 polymer ?
#
loop_
_entity_poly.entity_id
_entity_poly.type
_entity_poly.pdbx_seq_one_letter_code
_entity_poly.pdbx_strand_id
1 'polypeptide(L)' 'MQAKVVHDGSGSRVVLQSGESFFVDTHSLPSSLVKGGDCQLVFVPAGEAVPETQARDLLNALLQNV' A
#
# COMPACT_ATOMS: atom_id res chain seq x y z
N MET A 1 -2.09 7.97 0.59
CA MET A 1 -2.10 8.13 2.07
C MET A 1 -0.73 7.75 2.61
N GLN A 2 -0.14 8.52 3.53
CA GLN A 2 1.20 8.20 4.08
C GLN A 2 1.10 7.15 5.20
N ALA A 3 2.00 6.17 5.17
CA ALA A 3 2.10 5.10 6.13
C ALA A 3 3.55 4.67 6.34
N LYS A 4 3.79 3.83 7.35
CA LYS A 4 5.09 3.25 7.65
C LYS A 4 4.98 1.75 7.85
N VAL A 5 5.84 0.99 7.19
CA VAL A 5 5.97 -0.45 7.39
C VAL A 5 6.90 -0.70 8.57
N VAL A 6 6.44 -1.51 9.53
CA VAL A 6 7.19 -1.93 10.72
C VAL A 6 7.21 -3.46 10.76
N HIS A 7 8.32 -4.02 11.22
CA HIS A 7 8.48 -5.46 11.44
C HIS A 7 8.73 -5.70 12.92
N ASP A 8 7.83 -6.42 13.57
CA ASP A 8 7.84 -6.61 15.03
C ASP A 8 7.93 -8.08 15.43
N GLY A 9 8.79 -8.85 14.76
CA GLY A 9 9.08 -10.26 15.07
C GLY A 9 7.92 -11.26 14.88
N SER A 10 6.68 -10.76 14.91
CA SER A 10 5.43 -11.48 14.68
C SER A 10 4.97 -11.42 13.23
N GLY A 11 5.50 -10.45 12.46
CA GLY A 11 5.20 -10.27 11.04
C GLY A 11 5.46 -8.85 10.58
N SER A 12 4.87 -8.49 9.45
CA SER A 12 4.89 -7.15 8.90
C SER A 12 3.57 -6.43 9.17
N ARG A 13 3.65 -5.18 9.61
CA ARG A 13 2.49 -4.31 9.80
C ARG A 13 2.68 -2.98 9.12
N VAL A 14 1.60 -2.45 8.58
CA VAL A 14 1.54 -1.09 8.04
C VAL A 14 0.86 -0.21 9.08
N VAL A 15 1.53 0.85 9.51
CA VAL A 15 1.05 1.83 10.47
C VAL A 15 0.71 3.11 9.73
N LEU A 16 -0.55 3.52 9.78
CA LEU A 16 -1.03 4.77 9.20
C LEU A 16 -0.64 5.95 10.08
N GLN A 17 -0.56 7.16 9.52
CA GLN A 17 -0.38 8.38 10.32
C GLN A 17 -1.54 8.64 11.31
N SER A 18 -2.71 8.06 11.07
CA SER A 18 -3.84 8.08 12.02
C SER A 18 -3.59 7.28 13.29
N GLY A 19 -2.53 6.46 13.34
CA GLY A 19 -2.24 5.53 14.45
C GLY A 19 -2.88 4.15 14.27
N GLU A 20 -3.77 3.98 13.29
CA GLU A 20 -4.31 2.69 12.90
C GLU A 20 -3.24 1.81 12.25
N SER A 21 -3.39 0.50 12.36
CA SER A 21 -2.47 -0.42 11.72
C SER A 21 -3.13 -1.72 11.32
N PHE A 22 -2.63 -2.32 10.25
CA PHE A 22 -3.06 -3.63 9.78
C PHE A 22 -1.86 -4.52 9.46
N PHE A 23 -2.05 -5.83 9.60
CA PHE A 23 -1.05 -6.83 9.21
C PHE A 23 -1.01 -6.98 7.69
N VAL A 24 0.18 -7.17 7.16
CA VAL A 24 0.42 -7.46 5.75
C VAL A 24 1.34 -8.66 5.66
N ASP A 25 1.10 -9.52 4.67
CA ASP A 25 2.05 -10.59 4.38
C ASP A 25 3.36 -9.96 3.87
N THR A 26 4.48 -10.32 4.51
CA THR A 26 5.81 -9.87 4.15
C THR A 26 6.16 -10.21 2.70
N HIS A 27 5.63 -11.32 2.17
CA HIS A 27 5.84 -11.71 0.77
C HIS A 27 5.09 -10.83 -0.24
N SER A 28 4.05 -10.12 0.21
CA SER A 28 3.28 -9.18 -0.61
C SER A 28 3.89 -7.77 -0.63
N LEU A 29 4.90 -7.52 0.22
CA LEU A 29 5.56 -6.23 0.28
C LEU A 29 6.60 -6.08 -0.85
N PRO A 30 6.74 -4.87 -1.42
CA PRO A 30 7.86 -4.54 -2.28
C PRO A 30 9.19 -4.81 -1.57
N SER A 31 10.21 -5.27 -2.32
CA SER A 31 11.54 -5.57 -1.78
C SER A 31 12.19 -4.39 -1.04
N SER A 32 11.85 -3.16 -1.44
CA SER A 32 12.28 -1.91 -0.79
C SER A 32 11.72 -1.72 0.62
N LEU A 33 10.60 -2.38 0.97
CA LEU A 33 9.91 -2.24 2.26
C LEU A 33 10.11 -3.45 3.19
N VAL A 34 10.88 -4.45 2.77
CA VAL A 34 11.17 -5.69 3.55
C VAL A 34 12.02 -5.43 4.81
N LYS A 35 12.59 -4.23 4.94
CA LYS A 35 13.27 -3.80 6.18
C LYS A 35 12.48 -2.74 6.94
N GLY A 36 11.21 -2.58 6.60
CA GLY A 36 10.41 -1.42 7.00
C GLY A 36 10.80 -0.16 6.23
N GLY A 37 10.01 0.90 6.42
CA GLY A 37 10.21 2.18 5.74
C GLY A 37 8.91 2.94 5.54
N ASP A 38 9.02 4.18 5.12
CA ASP A 38 7.86 5.01 4.77
C ASP A 38 7.31 4.59 3.40
N CYS A 39 5.99 4.57 3.27
CA CYS A 39 5.32 4.23 2.02
C CYS A 39 4.08 5.09 1.80
N GLN A 40 3.66 5.19 0.54
CA GLN A 40 2.35 5.71 0.19
C GLN A 40 1.42 4.57 -0.16
N LEU A 41 0.28 4.53 0.52
CA LEU A 41 -0.83 3.64 0.19
C LEU A 41 -1.74 4.32 -0.83
N VAL A 42 -2.05 3.57 -1.89
CA VAL A 42 -3.05 3.90 -2.89
C VAL A 42 -4.22 2.94 -2.69
N PHE A 43 -5.42 3.49 -2.47
CA PHE A 43 -6.63 2.68 -2.35
C PHE A 43 -7.13 2.34 -3.75
N VAL A 44 -7.20 1.04 -4.04
CA VAL A 44 -7.75 0.52 -5.29
C VAL A 44 -9.14 -0.03 -5.01
N PRO A 45 -10.19 0.40 -5.75
CA PRO A 45 -11.50 -0.20 -5.61
C PRO A 45 -11.44 -1.71 -5.91
N ALA A 46 -11.93 -2.53 -4.99
CA ALA A 46 -11.96 -3.98 -5.13
C ALA A 46 -13.30 -4.45 -5.73
N GLY A 47 -13.27 -5.19 -6.84
CA GLY A 47 -14.46 -5.80 -7.47
C GLY A 47 -14.28 -6.10 -8.98
N GLU A 48 -15.08 -7.02 -9.52
CA GLU A 48 -14.97 -7.52 -10.92
C GLU A 48 -15.39 -6.51 -12.02
N ALA A 49 -15.89 -5.33 -11.67
CA ALA A 49 -16.26 -4.31 -12.64
C ALA A 49 -15.92 -2.91 -12.12
N VAL A 50 -14.63 -2.64 -11.92
CA VAL A 50 -14.16 -1.26 -11.78
C VAL A 50 -14.42 -0.57 -13.13
N PRO A 51 -15.19 0.55 -13.18
CA PRO A 51 -15.40 1.29 -14.41
C PRO A 51 -14.05 1.64 -15.06
N GLU A 52 -13.95 1.55 -16.39
CA GLU A 52 -12.72 1.81 -17.14
C GLU A 52 -12.07 3.14 -16.74
N THR A 53 -12.89 4.14 -16.42
CA THR A 53 -12.45 5.45 -15.91
C THR A 53 -11.66 5.34 -14.61
N GLN A 54 -12.12 4.57 -13.63
CA GLN A 54 -11.40 4.38 -12.36
C GLN A 54 -10.09 3.60 -12.54
N ALA A 55 -10.07 2.60 -13.43
CA ALA A 55 -8.85 1.86 -13.76
C ALA A 55 -7.82 2.76 -14.46
N ARG A 56 -8.29 3.62 -15.38
CA ARG A 56 -7.46 4.62 -16.06
C ARG A 56 -6.93 5.69 -15.10
N ASP A 57 -7.77 6.17 -14.19
CA ASP A 57 -7.37 7.15 -13.19
C ASP A 57 -6.31 6.57 -12.23
N LEU A 58 -6.49 5.31 -11.82
CA LEU A 58 -5.49 4.59 -11.03
C LEU A 58 -4.16 4.45 -11.80
N LEU A 59 -4.21 4.01 -13.06
CA LEU A 59 -3.01 3.88 -13.89
C LEU A 59 -2.28 5.23 -14.03
N ASN A 60 -3.02 6.30 -14.29
CA ASN A 60 -2.44 7.65 -14.39
C ASN A 60 -1.82 8.10 -13.06
N ALA A 61 -2.48 7.83 -11.93
CA ALA A 61 -1.94 8.15 -10.61
C ALA A 61 -0.64 7.38 -10.31
N LEU A 62 -0.54 6.12 -10.77
CA LEU A 62 0.70 5.34 -10.64
C LEU A 62 1.81 5.88 -11.55
N LEU A 63 1.50 6.21 -12.81
CA LEU A 63 2.47 6.75 -13.77
C LEU A 63 3.03 8.12 -13.39
N GLN A 64 2.25 8.96 -12.70
CA GLN A 64 2.70 10.27 -12.23
C GLN A 64 3.61 10.22 -11.00
N ASN A 65 3.70 9.07 -10.33
CA ASN A 65 4.55 8.86 -9.15
C ASN A 65 5.81 8.03 -9.46
N VAL A 66 6.17 7.89 -10.74
CA VAL A 66 7.44 7.34 -11.24
C VAL A 66 8.36 8.48 -11.66
#